data_AF-A0A7J8TB03-F1
#
_entry.id   AF-A0A7J8TB03-F1
#
_cell.length_a   1.000
_cell.length_b   1.000
_cell.length_c   1.000
_cell.angle_alpha   90.00
_cell.angle_beta   90.00
_cell.angle_gamma   90.00
#
_symmetry.space_group_name_H-M   'P 1'
#
loop_
_entity.id
_entity.type
_entity.pdbx_description
1 polymer ?
#
loop_
_entity_poly.entity_id
_entity_poly.type
_entity_poly.pdbx_seq_one_letter_code
_entity_poly.pdbx_strand_id
1 'polypeptide(L)' 'MNLRLDADVQKLEAERLRKGKARAEEDLDSLKIDYKKLRLSMRTVGLGKTSEQWCEEIQEEKNKTNR' A
#
# COMPACT_ATOMS: atom_id res chain seq x y z
N MET A 1 39.81 19.57 10.57
CA MET A 1 38.36 19.32 10.78
C MET A 1 37.61 20.38 10.00
N ASN A 2 36.93 20.02 8.91
CA ASN A 2 36.24 20.98 8.03
C ASN A 2 34.78 21.11 8.45
N LEU A 3 34.56 21.70 9.62
CA LEU A 3 33.26 21.80 10.29
C LEU A 3 32.12 22.36 9.41
N ARG A 4 32.46 23.21 8.44
CA ARG A 4 31.49 23.76 7.49
C ARG A 4 30.97 22.71 6.50
N LEU A 5 31.84 21.83 5.99
CA LEU A 5 31.44 20.74 5.09
C LEU A 5 30.59 19.73 5.84
N ASP A 6 30.94 19.42 7.09
CA ASP A 6 30.16 18.50 7.93
C ASP A 6 28.75 19.03 8.21
N ALA A 7 28.61 20.34 8.47
CA ALA A 7 27.30 20.98 8.64
C ALA A 7 26.45 20.96 7.36
N ASP A 8 27.05 21.19 6.19
CA ASP A 8 26.35 21.13 4.91
C ASP A 8 25.88 19.70 4.57
N VAL A 9 26.68 18.68 4.89
CA VAL A 9 26.31 17.26 4.76
C VAL A 9 25.14 16.91 5.67
N GLN A 10 25.19 17.29 6.95
CA GLN A 10 24.10 17.03 7.90
C GLN A 10 22.78 17.70 7.45
N LYS A 11 22.86 18.92 6.91
CA LYS A 11 21.69 19.62 6.37
C LYS A 11 21.07 18.85 5.20
N LEU A 12 21.91 18.38 4.27
CA LEU A 12 21.45 17.62 3.11
C LEU A 12 20.80 16.29 3.51
N GLU A 13 21.38 15.58 4.48
CA GLU A 13 20.81 14.34 5.02
C GLU A 13 19.45 14.59 5.68
N ALA A 14 19.33 15.64 6.49
CA ALA A 14 18.07 16.02 7.13
C ALA A 14 16.97 16.36 6.10
N GLU A 15 17.31 17.09 5.03
CA GLU A 15 16.37 17.38 3.95
C GLU A 15 15.93 16.12 3.21
N ARG A 16 16.86 15.19 2.93
CA ARG A 16 16.54 13.91 2.29
C ARG A 16 15.60 13.08 3.15
N LEU A 17 15.85 13.01 4.45
CA LEU A 17 14.98 12.31 5.41
C LEU A 17 13.60 12.94 5.48
N ARG A 18 13.49 14.27 5.50
CA ARG A 18 12.18 14.96 5.47
C ARG A 18 11.38 14.64 4.21
N LYS A 19 12.02 14.65 3.04
CA LYS A 19 11.37 14.28 1.77
C LYS A 19 10.93 12.82 1.74
N GLY A 20 11.77 11.91 2.23
CA GLY A 20 11.43 10.48 2.34
C GLY A 20 10.24 10.25 3.27
N LYS A 21 10.22 10.91 4.43
CA LYS A 21 9.12 10.83 5.39
C LYS A 21 7.79 11.31 4.79
N ALA A 22 7.78 12.46 4.11
CA ALA A 22 6.58 13.00 3.50
C ALA A 22 5.97 12.03 2.45
N ARG A 23 6.81 11.41 1.61
CA ARG A 23 6.35 10.40 0.64
C ARG A 23 5.78 9.17 1.33
N ALA A 24 6.43 8.68 2.38
CA ALA A 24 5.94 7.54 3.13
C ALA A 24 4.61 7.82 3.83
N GLU A 25 4.37 9.06 4.29
CA GLU A 25 3.09 9.50 4.85
C GLU A 25 1.99 9.55 3.78
N GLU A 26 2.29 10.10 2.60
CA GLU A 26 1.37 10.09 1.44
C GLU A 26 1.01 8.66 0.99
N ASP A 27 2.00 7.78 0.86
CA ASP A 27 1.80 6.38 0.50
C ASP A 27 0.95 5.65 1.55
N LEU A 28 1.18 5.93 2.84
CA LEU A 28 0.40 5.37 3.94
C LEU A 28 -1.07 5.83 3.90
N ASP A 29 -1.32 7.10 3.62
CA ASP A 29 -2.68 7.63 3.53
C ASP A 29 -3.43 7.07 2.31
N SER A 30 -2.74 6.91 1.19
CA SER A 30 -3.27 6.20 0.02
C SER A 30 -3.63 4.75 0.37
N LEU A 31 -2.71 4.03 1.02
CA LEU A 31 -2.94 2.65 1.44
C LEU A 31 -4.13 2.50 2.41
N LYS A 32 -4.30 3.45 3.34
CA LYS A 32 -5.49 3.47 4.23
C LYS A 32 -6.79 3.60 3.44
N ILE A 33 -6.80 4.42 2.39
CA ILE A 33 -7.98 4.60 1.52
C ILE A 33 -8.29 3.30 0.78
N ASP A 34 -7.28 2.69 0.17
CA ASP A 34 -7.44 1.46 -0.60
C ASP A 34 -7.85 0.28 0.29
N TYR A 35 -7.30 0.18 1.50
CA TYR A 35 -7.73 -0.81 2.49
C TYR A 35 -9.21 -0.63 2.87
N LYS A 36 -9.66 0.60 3.12
CA LYS A 36 -11.08 0.88 3.43
C LYS A 36 -11.98 0.48 2.28
N LYS A 37 -11.61 0.80 1.03
CA LYS A 37 -12.34 0.39 -0.18
C LYS A 37 -12.42 -1.13 -0.28
N LEU A 38 -11.28 -1.82 -0.15
CA LEU A 38 -11.23 -3.29 -0.20
C LEU A 38 -12.12 -3.92 0.87
N ARG A 39 -12.03 -3.45 2.12
CA ARG A 39 -12.87 -3.92 3.23
C ARG A 39 -14.36 -3.73 2.96
N LEU A 40 -14.75 -2.60 2.36
CA LEU A 40 -16.13 -2.35 1.96
C LEU A 40 -16.56 -3.29 0.83
N SER A 41 -15.74 -3.47 -0.20
CA SER A 41 -16.00 -4.41 -1.29
C SER A 41 -16.17 -5.84 -0.77
N MET A 42 -15.30 -6.30 0.13
CA MET A 42 -15.42 -7.63 0.74
C MET A 42 -16.69 -7.78 1.58
N ARG A 43 -17.12 -6.73 2.30
CA ARG A 43 -18.41 -6.74 3.02
C ARG A 43 -19.60 -6.79 2.06
N THR A 44 -19.59 -5.99 1.00
CA THR A 44 -20.68 -5.95 0.02
C THR A 44 -20.79 -7.24 -0.77
N VAL A 45 -19.65 -7.82 -1.20
CA VAL A 45 -19.66 -9.11 -1.89
C VAL A 45 -19.98 -10.26 -0.92
N GLY A 46 -19.46 -10.22 0.32
CA GLY A 46 -19.77 -11.20 1.37
C GLY A 46 -21.18 -11.09 1.96
N LEU A 47 -21.91 -10.00 1.70
CA LEU A 47 -23.33 -9.85 2.02
C LEU A 47 -24.24 -10.62 1.05
N GLY A 48 -23.76 -10.95 -0.15
CA GLY A 48 -24.52 -11.67 -1.18
C GLY A 48 -24.00 -13.08 -1.51
N LYS A 49 -22.75 -13.42 -1.14
CA LYS A 49 -22.12 -14.72 -1.41
C LYS A 49 -21.46 -15.29 -0.15
N THR A 50 -21.54 -16.59 0.05
CA THR A 50 -20.80 -17.30 1.12
C THR A 50 -19.31 -17.39 0.77
N SER A 51 -18.45 -17.62 1.78
CA SER A 51 -17.00 -17.82 1.57
C SER A 51 -16.68 -18.97 0.61
N GLU A 52 -17.58 -19.95 0.52
CA GLU A 52 -17.45 -21.14 -0.35
C GLU A 52 -17.62 -20.78 -1.83
N GLN A 53 -18.59 -19.93 -2.15
CA GLN A 53 -18.80 -19.41 -3.51
C GLN A 53 -17.60 -18.57 -4.00
N TRP A 54 -16.90 -17.91 -3.09
CA TRP A 54 -15.65 -17.21 -3.40
C TRP A 54 -14.51 -18.16 -3.77
N CYS A 55 -14.40 -19.28 -3.05
CA CYS A 55 -13.38 -20.29 -3.35
C CYS A 55 -13.63 -20.96 -4.71
N GLU A 56 -14.89 -21.24 -5.04
CA GLU A 56 -15.28 -21.79 -6.35
C GLU A 56 -14.96 -20.82 -7.49
N GLU A 57 -15.29 -19.53 -7.36
CA GLU A 57 -15.06 -18.52 -8.40
C GLU A 57 -13.55 -18.29 -8.65
N ILE A 58 -12.72 -18.32 -7.60
CA ILE A 58 -11.25 -18.28 -7.72
C ILE A 58 -10.70 -19.54 -8.40
N GLN A 59 -11.27 -20.72 -8.14
CA GLN A 59 -10.89 -21.96 -8.84
C GLN A 59 -11.30 -21.91 -10.31
N GLU A 60 -12.49 -21.43 -10.64
CA GLU A 60 -12.95 -21.28 -12.02
C GLU A 60 -12.06 -20.33 -12.82
N GLU A 61 -11.69 -19.17 -12.28
CA GLU A 61 -10.81 -18.24 -13.01
C GLU A 61 -9.38 -18.75 -13.18
N LYS A 62 -8.83 -19.45 -12.18
CA LYS A 62 -7.56 -20.15 -12.32
C LYS A 62 -7.61 -21.19 -13.44
N ASN A 63 -8.73 -21.93 -13.56
CA ASN A 63 -8.90 -22.95 -14.59
C ASN A 63 -9.12 -22.34 -15.99
N LYS A 64 -9.75 -21.17 -16.09
CA LYS A 64 -9.89 -20.42 -17.37
C LYS A 64 -8.56 -19.86 -17.86
N THR A 65 -7.70 -19.40 -16.96
CA THR A 65 -6.38 -18.84 -17.31
C THR A 65 -5.39 -19.95 -17.72
N ASN A 66 -5.64 -21.19 -17.30
CA ASN A 66 -4.79 -22.35 -17.57
C ASN A 66 -5.21 -23.15 -18.83
N ARG A 67 -6.11 -22.59 -19.65
CA ARG A 67 -6.63 -23.19 -20.89
C ARG A 67 -6.36 -22.26 -22.06
#